data_AF-A0AA41YNI6-F1
#
_entry.id   AF-A0AA41YNI6-F1
#
_cell.length_a   1.000
_cell.length_b   1.000
_cell.length_c   1.000
_cell.angle_alpha   90.00
_cell.angle_beta   90.00
_cell.angle_gamma   90.00
#
_symmetry.space_group_name_H-M   'P 1'
#
loop_
_entity.id
_entity.type
_entity.pdbx_description
1 polymer ?
#
loop_
_entity_poly.entity_id
_entity_poly.type
_entity_poly.pdbx_seq_one_letter_code
_entity_poly.pdbx_strand_id
1 'polypeptide(L)' 'MTKIYRLVATDDDLEAADRQTSSLAGLALTLLIVVVCLFVFKELQSKTAIEDCLMAGRTNCDILVARIQ' A
#
# COMPACT_ATOMS: atom_id res chain seq x y z
N MET A 1 -9.55 12.12 -51.17
CA MET A 1 -9.75 10.87 -50.40
C MET A 1 -8.95 10.79 -49.10
N THR A 2 -8.29 11.87 -48.64
CA THR A 2 -7.34 11.84 -47.51
C THR A 2 -7.91 12.38 -46.19
N LYS A 3 -9.17 12.83 -46.16
CA LYS A 3 -9.76 13.56 -45.02
C LYS A 3 -10.53 12.67 -44.03
N ILE A 4 -10.77 11.40 -44.36
CA ILE A 4 -11.53 10.44 -43.54
C ILE A 4 -10.63 9.76 -42.49
N TYR A 5 -9.33 9.61 -42.77
CA TYR A 5 -8.36 8.96 -41.87
C TYR A 5 -8.04 9.75 -40.60
N ARG A 6 -8.50 11.00 -40.47
CA ARG A 6 -8.15 11.88 -39.34
C ARG A 6 -9.15 11.84 -38.17
N LEU A 7 -10.28 11.13 -38.33
CA LEU A 7 -11.23 10.90 -37.24
C LEU A 7 -11.03 9.55 -36.53
N VAL A 8 -10.26 8.64 -37.12
CA VAL A 8 -9.92 7.29 -36.58
C VAL A 8 -8.56 7.29 -35.87
N ALA A 9 -7.94 8.46 -35.63
CA ALA A 9 -6.70 8.58 -34.86
C ALA A 9 -6.97 8.97 -33.39
N THR A 10 -8.15 8.61 -32.89
CA THR A 10 -8.61 9.04 -31.57
C THR A 10 -9.21 7.87 -30.80
N ASP A 11 -10.08 7.04 -31.38
CA ASP A 11 -10.67 5.90 -30.64
C ASP A 11 -9.67 4.79 -30.31
N ASP A 12 -8.91 4.27 -31.30
CA ASP A 12 -7.92 3.20 -31.06
C ASP A 12 -6.76 3.67 -30.15
N ASP A 13 -6.34 4.93 -30.27
CA ASP A 13 -5.29 5.53 -29.44
C ASP A 13 -5.78 5.79 -27.99
N LEU A 14 -7.05 6.16 -27.80
CA LEU A 14 -7.66 6.27 -26.46
C LEU A 14 -7.87 4.89 -25.82
N GLU A 15 -8.34 3.89 -26.57
CA GLU A 15 -8.51 2.51 -26.05
C GLU A 15 -7.16 1.89 -25.67
N ALA A 16 -6.11 2.15 -26.45
CA ALA A 16 -4.75 1.71 -26.12
C ALA A 16 -4.20 2.42 -24.87
N ALA A 17 -4.46 3.72 -24.71
CA ALA A 17 -4.10 4.48 -23.52
C ALA A 17 -4.87 4.02 -22.27
N ASP A 18 -6.17 3.73 -22.40
CA ASP A 18 -7.05 3.30 -21.30
C ASP A 18 -6.65 1.91 -20.73
N ARG A 19 -6.21 0.99 -21.60
CA ARG A 19 -5.69 -0.32 -21.14
C ARG A 19 -4.38 -0.20 -20.35
N GLN A 20 -3.52 0.75 -20.70
CA GLN A 20 -2.26 0.98 -19.97
C GLN A 20 -2.49 1.66 -18.62
N THR A 21 -3.42 2.61 -18.53
CA THR A 21 -3.74 3.30 -17.27
C THR A 21 -4.49 2.39 -16.29
N SER A 22 -5.34 1.50 -16.79
CA SER A 22 -6.07 0.52 -15.97
C SER A 22 -5.14 -0.41 -15.19
N SER A 23 -4.08 -0.92 -15.83
CA SER A 23 -3.09 -1.77 -15.16
C SER A 23 -2.26 -1.00 -14.11
N LEU A 24 -1.97 0.28 -14.37
CA LEU A 24 -1.19 1.13 -13.46
C LEU A 24 -1.97 1.50 -12.19
N ALA A 25 -3.27 1.75 -12.29
CA ALA A 25 -4.12 2.12 -11.16
C ALA A 25 -4.18 1.00 -10.10
N GLY A 26 -4.31 -0.26 -10.53
CA GLY A 26 -4.33 -1.41 -9.61
C GLY A 26 -3.01 -1.61 -8.86
N LEU A 27 -1.88 -1.43 -9.55
CA LEU A 27 -0.55 -1.48 -8.93
C LEU A 27 -0.34 -0.35 -7.94
N ALA A 28 -0.74 0.88 -8.28
CA ALA A 28 -0.65 2.03 -7.40
C ALA A 28 -1.46 1.83 -6.11
N LEU A 29 -2.70 1.32 -6.22
CA LEU A 29 -3.54 1.02 -5.06
C LEU A 29 -2.91 -0.06 -4.17
N THR A 30 -2.41 -1.13 -4.78
CA THR A 30 -1.78 -2.23 -4.04
C THR A 30 -0.54 -1.75 -3.29
N LEU A 31 0.32 -0.94 -3.93
CA LEU A 31 1.50 -0.36 -3.32
C LEU A 31 1.12 0.57 -2.16
N LEU A 32 0.10 1.40 -2.33
CA LEU A 32 -0.42 2.27 -1.27
C LEU A 32 -0.85 1.44 -0.05
N ILE A 33 -1.64 0.37 -0.25
CA ILE A 33 -2.10 -0.50 0.83
C ILE A 33 -0.90 -1.11 1.56
N VAL A 34 0.11 -1.62 0.85
CA VAL A 34 1.31 -2.20 1.46
C VAL A 34 2.04 -1.19 2.34
N VAL A 35 2.23 0.04 1.85
CA VAL A 35 2.89 1.11 2.62
C VAL A 35 2.10 1.44 3.89
N VAL A 36 0.77 1.57 3.79
CA VAL A 36 -0.09 1.83 4.95
C VAL A 36 -0.02 0.68 5.96
N CYS A 37 -0.12 -0.57 5.50
CA CYS A 37 0.03 -1.72 6.39
C CYS A 37 1.38 -1.72 7.10
N LEU A 38 2.50 -1.54 6.39
CA LEU A 38 3.83 -1.50 7.00
C LEU A 38 3.97 -0.39 8.03
N PHE A 39 3.42 0.79 7.75
CA PHE A 39 3.42 1.91 8.68
C PHE A 39 2.64 1.57 9.96
N VAL A 40 1.43 1.02 9.80
CA VAL A 40 0.58 0.59 10.91
C VAL A 40 1.27 -0.52 11.72
N PHE A 41 1.84 -1.54 11.07
CA PHE A 41 2.56 -2.62 11.75
C PHE A 41 3.76 -2.12 12.57
N LYS A 42 4.50 -1.13 12.07
CA LYS A 42 5.63 -0.51 12.79
C LYS A 42 5.15 0.18 14.07
N GLU A 43 4.07 0.94 13.97
CA GLU A 43 3.46 1.61 15.12
C GLU A 43 2.91 0.62 16.14
N LEU A 44 2.19 -0.42 15.69
CA LEU A 44 1.62 -1.42 16.60
C LEU A 44 2.70 -2.26 17.29
N GLN A 45 3.77 -2.67 16.59
CA GLN A 45 4.83 -3.46 17.22
C GLN A 45 5.45 -2.78 18.44
N SER A 46 5.52 -1.44 18.45
CA SER A 46 6.03 -0.69 19.60
C SER A 46 5.11 -0.76 20.82
N LYS A 47 3.79 -0.86 20.62
CA LYS A 47 2.79 -0.83 21.69
C LYS A 47 2.35 -2.22 22.15
N THR A 48 2.18 -3.15 21.21
CA THR A 48 1.65 -4.49 21.49
C THR A 48 2.59 -5.31 22.38
N ALA A 49 3.91 -5.14 22.28
CA ALA A 49 4.87 -5.91 23.07
C ALA A 49 4.71 -5.71 24.60
N ILE A 50 4.29 -4.51 25.02
CA ILE A 50 4.07 -4.20 26.44
C ILE A 50 2.68 -4.67 26.88
N GLU A 51 1.65 -4.45 26.04
CA GLU A 51 0.28 -4.89 26.33
C GLU A 51 0.17 -6.41 26.44
N ASP A 52 0.81 -7.18 25.55
CA ASP A 52 0.83 -8.64 25.64
C ASP A 52 1.53 -9.12 26.90
N CYS A 53 2.59 -8.44 27.34
CA CYS A 53 3.32 -8.80 28.54
C CYS A 53 2.52 -8.51 29.83
N LEU A 54 1.77 -7.40 29.83
CA LEU A 54 0.82 -7.05 30.90
C LEU A 54 -0.36 -8.03 30.93
N MET A 55 -0.96 -8.36 29.77
CA MET A 55 -2.04 -9.34 29.65
C MET A 55 -1.59 -10.76 30.02
N ALA A 56 -0.34 -11.11 29.77
CA ALA A 56 0.28 -12.36 30.20
C ALA A 56 0.60 -12.38 31.71
N GLY A 57 0.32 -11.30 32.45
CA GLY A 57 0.53 -11.21 33.90
C GLY A 57 2.01 -11.24 34.31
N ARG A 58 2.94 -10.96 33.38
CA ARG A 58 4.36 -10.88 33.69
C ARG A 58 4.72 -9.49 34.22
N THR A 59 5.57 -9.47 35.24
CA THR A 59 6.08 -8.22 35.84
C THR A 59 7.43 -7.78 35.27
N ASN A 60 8.12 -8.64 34.51
CA ASN A 60 9.45 -8.40 33.95
C ASN A 60 9.42 -7.77 32.54
N CYS A 61 8.42 -6.94 32.24
CA CYS A 61 8.24 -6.35 30.91
C CYS A 61 9.24 -5.22 30.60
N ASP A 62 10.00 -4.77 31.59
CA ASP A 62 11.14 -3.83 31.45
C ASP A 62 12.16 -4.28 30.39
N ILE A 63 12.44 -5.57 30.31
CA ILE A 63 13.35 -6.16 29.30
C ILE A 63 12.86 -5.93 27.86
N LEU A 64 11.55 -5.87 27.65
CA LEU A 64 10.96 -5.65 26.33
C LEU A 64 11.04 -4.18 25.94
N VAL A 65 10.83 -3.27 26.90
CA VAL A 65 11.01 -1.82 26.71
C VAL A 65 12.47 -1.49 26.38
N ALA A 66 13.43 -2.08 27.10
CA ALA A 66 14.86 -1.85 26.89
C ALA A 66 15.40 -2.35 25.53
N ARG A 67 14.67 -3.24 24.84
CA ARG A 67 15.06 -3.79 23.53
C ARG A 67 14.48 -3.03 22.33
N ILE A 68 13.42 -2.26 22.55
CA ILE A 68 12.69 -1.51 21.51
C ILE A 68 13.23 -0.06 21.38
N GLN A 69 13.92 0.44 22.41
CA GLN A 69 14.64 1.71 22.40
C GLN A 69 16.01 1.58 21.72
#